data_AF-A0A2B4SYB1-F1
#
_entry.id   AF-A0A2B4SYB1-F1
#
_cell.length_a   1.000
_cell.length_b   1.000
_cell.length_c   1.000
_cell.angle_alpha   90.00
_cell.angle_beta   90.00
_cell.angle_gamma   90.00
#
_symmetry.space_group_name_H-M   'P 1'
#
loop_
_entity.id
_entity.type
_entity.pdbx_description
1 polymer ?
#
loop_
_entity_poly.entity_id
_entity_poly.type
_entity_poly.pdbx_seq_one_letter_code
_entity_poly.pdbx_strand_id
1 'polypeptide(L)'
;MENLNSLEISPQPENITQTEDLDAFDSNIVECQSKLNPHFLVNPMQSLIDEKISIVVKGLTPGQRITLKAKLTGDSKEEFESSGHFIADGAGSVCTAETPSLSGTYTGVDSMGLLWSMKLLPGQRKGQRLSKKNVTKPYYIHLLLFNGHVEDCTGNEVRKDLQPICSVTFERWYMSEGVRRIPVRNGRLRGTLFLPPGKGPFPGIIDLFGTIGGLVEFKASLLASHGFAALALAYFAYDDLPKVATELELDYFFEACDWMLAHPDVMSRGLGVMGVSKGSELALILAAHRKEVTAVVGVSPAHALIAFPLKCRGEPLAFLKFKPDLVKLSENGAMIFKESYPPDMTDGPGRAATIEVEKIQGDILLICGADDQNWKAQEMAGKIRSRLRKYGKESRCTIHSYPGTGHLIEPPYTPTCHLSYHKSFRMCCEWGGEPRQQAFAQEDSWKHILNFFADNLSLKNKKSRL
;
A
#
# COMPACT_ATOMS: atom_id res chain seq x y z
N MET A 1 11.95 9.36 -98.72
CA MET A 1 13.19 10.13 -98.42
C MET A 1 13.76 9.50 -97.17
N GLU A 2 14.87 8.78 -97.15
CA GLU A 2 15.91 8.34 -98.09
C GLU A 2 16.38 6.98 -97.51
N ASN A 3 16.44 5.92 -98.33
CA ASN A 3 17.67 5.30 -98.83
C ASN A 3 18.70 4.96 -97.74
N LEU A 4 19.37 3.81 -97.69
CA LEU A 4 19.49 2.62 -98.54
C LEU A 4 20.51 1.74 -97.77
N ASN A 5 20.36 0.41 -97.87
CA ASN A 5 21.45 -0.57 -98.00
C ASN A 5 22.56 -0.67 -96.93
N SER A 6 23.17 -1.81 -96.66
CA SER A 6 22.99 -3.23 -96.98
C SER A 6 24.20 -3.93 -96.35
N LEU A 7 24.02 -5.19 -95.92
CA LEU A 7 24.91 -6.36 -96.05
C LEU A 7 26.44 -6.12 -95.90
N GLU A 8 27.21 -6.90 -95.13
CA GLU A 8 27.46 -8.34 -95.27
C GLU A 8 28.72 -8.62 -94.38
N ILE A 9 28.87 -9.69 -93.58
CA ILE A 9 29.51 -10.98 -93.93
C ILE A 9 29.74 -11.76 -92.60
N SER A 10 29.50 -13.07 -92.65
CA SER A 10 29.74 -14.11 -91.63
C SER A 10 31.22 -14.54 -91.57
N PRO A 11 31.72 -15.22 -90.52
CA PRO A 11 31.62 -16.69 -90.49
C PRO A 11 31.40 -17.33 -89.08
N GLN A 12 30.82 -18.53 -89.12
CA GLN A 12 30.66 -19.54 -88.05
C GLN A 12 32.00 -20.20 -87.61
N PRO A 13 32.02 -21.28 -86.80
CA PRO A 13 31.32 -21.64 -85.55
C PRO A 13 32.31 -22.16 -84.46
N GLU A 14 31.87 -22.45 -83.23
CA GLU A 14 32.35 -23.63 -82.48
C GLU A 14 31.45 -23.96 -81.29
N ASN A 15 31.34 -25.26 -81.03
CA ASN A 15 30.27 -25.93 -80.29
C ASN A 15 30.89 -26.66 -79.09
N ILE A 16 30.57 -26.33 -77.83
CA ILE A 16 30.90 -27.18 -76.67
C ILE A 16 29.77 -27.13 -75.62
N THR A 17 29.03 -28.24 -75.61
CA THR A 17 28.33 -28.99 -74.54
C THR A 17 28.04 -28.40 -73.15
N GLN A 18 26.75 -28.50 -72.82
CA GLN A 18 26.12 -29.16 -71.66
C GLN A 18 26.12 -28.53 -70.25
N THR A 19 24.86 -28.30 -69.81
CA THR A 19 24.24 -28.57 -68.50
C THR A 19 24.74 -27.88 -67.25
N GLU A 20 23.87 -27.04 -66.68
CA GLU A 20 23.62 -26.73 -65.25
C GLU A 20 22.82 -25.42 -65.25
N ASP A 21 21.88 -25.11 -64.36
CA ASP A 21 21.07 -25.90 -63.44
C ASP A 21 19.89 -24.98 -63.09
N LEU A 22 18.73 -25.58 -62.83
CA LEU A 22 17.56 -24.89 -62.31
C LEU A 22 17.83 -24.50 -60.86
N ASP A 23 18.09 -23.22 -60.57
CA ASP A 23 17.76 -22.58 -59.28
C ASP A 23 18.14 -21.09 -59.31
N ALA A 24 17.18 -20.24 -59.67
CA ALA A 24 17.26 -18.80 -59.51
C ALA A 24 15.89 -18.23 -59.11
N PHE A 25 15.41 -18.65 -57.94
CA PHE A 25 14.40 -17.95 -57.16
C PHE A 25 14.91 -17.84 -55.72
N ASP A 26 14.71 -16.67 -55.11
CA ASP A 26 15.09 -16.27 -53.75
C ASP A 26 16.56 -15.89 -53.48
N SER A 27 16.89 -14.65 -53.86
CA SER A 27 18.01 -13.92 -53.24
C SER A 27 17.71 -12.44 -52.97
N ASN A 28 16.43 -12.09 -52.73
CA ASN A 28 16.02 -10.73 -52.33
C ASN A 28 15.14 -10.70 -51.06
N ILE A 29 15.44 -11.54 -50.08
CA ILE A 29 15.04 -11.31 -48.68
C ILE A 29 16.31 -10.96 -47.89
N VAL A 30 16.94 -9.85 -48.26
CA VAL A 30 18.00 -9.24 -47.45
C VAL A 30 17.32 -8.36 -46.40
N GLU A 31 17.38 -8.85 -45.16
CA GLU A 31 17.48 -8.07 -43.93
C GLU A 31 16.56 -6.84 -43.79
N CYS A 32 15.32 -7.10 -43.38
CA CYS A 32 14.63 -6.20 -42.47
C CYS A 32 14.31 -6.94 -41.15
N GLN A 33 15.25 -7.74 -40.65
CA GLN A 33 15.23 -8.12 -39.23
C GLN A 33 15.71 -6.88 -38.45
N SER A 34 14.76 -6.01 -38.08
CA SER A 34 14.99 -5.01 -37.06
C SER A 34 15.66 -5.71 -35.88
N LYS A 35 16.89 -5.32 -35.52
CA LYS A 35 17.57 -5.85 -34.33
C LYS A 35 16.60 -5.72 -33.16
N LEU A 36 16.04 -6.84 -32.72
CA LEU A 36 15.19 -6.90 -31.55
C LEU A 36 16.01 -6.36 -30.38
N ASN A 37 15.58 -5.23 -29.82
CA ASN A 37 16.22 -4.59 -28.68
C ASN A 37 15.19 -4.49 -27.55
N PRO A 38 15.03 -5.56 -26.75
CA PRO A 38 14.11 -5.56 -25.63
C PRO A 38 14.36 -4.39 -24.70
N HIS A 39 13.34 -3.59 -24.43
CA HIS A 39 13.43 -2.44 -23.54
C HIS A 39 12.14 -2.22 -22.76
N PHE A 40 12.29 -1.66 -21.57
CA PHE A 40 11.17 -1.26 -20.71
C PHE A 40 10.64 0.12 -21.09
N LEU A 41 9.32 0.27 -21.03
CA LEU A 41 8.61 1.53 -20.99
C LEU A 41 7.80 1.53 -19.68
N VAL A 42 8.27 2.29 -18.69
CA VAL A 42 7.58 2.49 -17.42
C VAL A 42 7.04 3.91 -17.37
N ASN A 43 5.75 4.06 -17.10
CA ASN A 43 5.11 5.37 -17.06
C ASN A 43 4.10 5.49 -15.89
N PRO A 44 4.23 6.52 -15.04
CA PRO A 44 5.37 7.44 -14.93
C PRO A 44 6.60 6.78 -14.28
N MET A 45 7.80 7.31 -14.55
CA MET A 45 9.06 6.88 -13.92
C MET A 45 9.21 7.33 -12.46
N GLN A 46 8.43 8.34 -12.06
CA GLN A 46 8.33 8.83 -10.69
C GLN A 46 6.85 9.00 -10.37
N SER A 47 6.39 8.38 -9.29
CA SER A 47 4.99 8.44 -8.85
C SER A 47 4.89 8.25 -7.35
N LEU A 48 3.77 8.63 -6.77
CA LEU A 48 3.47 8.25 -5.39
C LEU A 48 3.23 6.73 -5.29
N ILE A 49 3.53 6.16 -4.12
CA ILE A 49 3.40 4.73 -3.85
C ILE A 49 1.95 4.23 -4.01
N ASP A 50 0.95 5.11 -3.96
CA ASP A 50 -0.47 4.81 -4.08
C ASP A 50 -1.04 5.04 -5.48
N GLU A 51 -0.23 5.46 -6.46
CA GLU A 51 -0.64 5.65 -7.85
C GLU A 51 -0.32 4.42 -8.72
N LYS A 52 -1.12 4.15 -9.76
CA LYS A 52 -0.80 3.07 -10.71
C LYS A 52 0.30 3.50 -11.68
N ILE A 53 1.10 2.53 -12.13
CA ILE A 53 2.06 2.68 -13.22
C ILE A 53 1.73 1.70 -14.34
N SER A 54 2.16 2.03 -15.55
CA SER A 54 2.21 1.12 -16.69
C SER A 54 3.61 0.53 -16.80
N ILE A 55 3.72 -0.79 -16.95
CA ILE A 55 4.96 -1.50 -17.25
C ILE A 55 4.75 -2.23 -18.57
N VAL A 56 5.48 -1.80 -19.60
CA VAL A 56 5.47 -2.43 -20.93
C VAL A 56 6.88 -2.83 -21.31
N VAL A 57 7.05 -4.00 -21.90
CA VAL A 57 8.27 -4.43 -22.58
C VAL A 57 7.99 -4.49 -24.07
N LYS A 58 8.85 -3.88 -24.88
CA LYS A 58 8.78 -3.92 -26.35
C LYS A 58 10.08 -4.46 -26.93
N GLY A 59 10.05 -4.82 -28.21
CA GLY A 59 11.22 -5.30 -28.93
C GLY A 59 11.55 -6.76 -28.64
N LEU A 60 10.54 -7.56 -28.24
CA LEU A 60 10.63 -9.01 -28.08
C LEU A 60 10.28 -9.70 -29.40
N THR A 61 10.68 -10.96 -29.56
CA THR A 61 10.13 -11.81 -30.63
C THR A 61 8.66 -12.11 -30.34
N PRO A 62 7.75 -12.13 -31.35
CA PRO A 62 6.39 -12.60 -31.14
C PRO A 62 6.35 -13.99 -30.49
N GLY A 63 5.53 -14.15 -29.45
CA GLY A 63 5.44 -15.41 -28.68
C GLY A 63 6.65 -15.70 -27.76
N GLN A 64 7.61 -14.77 -27.64
CA GLN A 64 8.75 -14.95 -26.74
C GLN A 64 8.29 -15.08 -25.29
N ARG A 65 8.79 -16.12 -24.61
CA ARG A 65 8.63 -16.32 -23.17
C ARG A 65 9.62 -15.43 -22.44
N ILE A 66 9.13 -14.69 -21.45
CA ILE A 66 9.96 -13.82 -20.60
C ILE A 66 9.59 -13.95 -19.13
N THR A 67 10.55 -13.62 -18.27
CA THR A 67 10.32 -13.40 -16.84
C THR A 67 10.64 -11.97 -16.50
N LEU A 68 9.69 -11.30 -15.84
CA LEU A 68 9.94 -10.01 -15.19
C LEU A 68 10.18 -10.26 -13.71
N LYS A 69 11.24 -9.68 -13.16
CA LYS A 69 11.45 -9.61 -11.70
C LYS A 69 11.47 -8.16 -11.24
N ALA A 70 10.85 -7.88 -10.11
CA ALA A 70 10.99 -6.59 -9.43
C ALA A 70 11.73 -6.78 -8.11
N LYS A 71 12.66 -5.88 -7.79
CA LYS A 71 13.39 -5.87 -6.52
C LYS A 71 13.29 -4.51 -5.83
N LEU A 72 13.25 -4.55 -4.50
CA LEU A 72 13.20 -3.39 -3.63
C LEU A 72 14.04 -3.62 -2.38
N THR A 73 14.88 -2.65 -2.00
CA THR A 73 15.49 -2.60 -0.67
C THR A 73 14.77 -1.56 0.20
N GLY A 74 14.20 -2.02 1.31
CA GLY A 74 13.51 -1.20 2.29
C GLY A 74 14.44 -0.34 3.15
N ASP A 75 13.84 0.56 3.93
CA ASP A 75 14.59 1.52 4.75
C ASP A 75 15.37 0.84 5.90
N SER A 76 14.95 -0.36 6.34
CA SER A 76 15.66 -1.16 7.34
C SER A 76 16.59 -2.20 6.72
N LYS A 77 16.91 -2.04 5.43
CA LYS A 77 17.78 -2.92 4.61
C LYS A 77 17.22 -4.31 4.34
N GLU A 78 15.92 -4.51 4.59
CA GLU A 78 15.21 -5.69 4.14
C GLU A 78 15.03 -5.68 2.62
N GLU A 79 15.22 -6.82 1.97
CA GLU A 79 15.11 -6.98 0.52
C GLU A 79 13.83 -7.72 0.14
N PHE A 80 13.12 -7.20 -0.83
CA PHE A 80 11.88 -7.75 -1.34
C PHE A 80 12.02 -8.05 -2.83
N GLU A 81 11.45 -9.16 -3.27
CA GLU A 81 11.37 -9.51 -4.67
C GLU A 81 10.03 -10.08 -5.09
N SER A 82 9.70 -9.87 -6.36
CA SER A 82 8.57 -10.51 -7.03
C SER A 82 8.99 -10.99 -8.42
N SER A 83 8.19 -11.90 -8.96
CA SER A 83 8.35 -12.43 -10.31
C SER A 83 7.00 -12.62 -10.99
N GLY A 84 6.99 -12.47 -12.32
CA GLY A 84 5.87 -12.80 -13.20
C GLY A 84 6.37 -13.35 -14.53
N HIS A 85 5.68 -14.36 -15.07
CA HIS A 85 6.03 -15.04 -16.31
C HIS A 85 5.04 -14.68 -17.42
N PHE A 86 5.54 -14.19 -18.56
CA PHE A 86 4.71 -13.66 -19.64
C PHE A 86 5.09 -14.26 -20.98
N ILE A 87 4.19 -14.09 -21.96
CA ILE A 87 4.40 -14.43 -23.37
C ILE A 87 4.12 -13.16 -24.17
N ALA A 88 5.06 -12.76 -25.03
CA ALA A 88 4.91 -11.60 -25.89
C ALA A 88 3.78 -11.80 -26.92
N ASP A 89 3.03 -10.74 -27.19
CA ASP A 89 1.99 -10.71 -28.21
C ASP A 89 2.55 -10.80 -29.65
N GLY A 90 1.67 -10.74 -30.64
CA GLY A 90 2.04 -10.76 -32.07
C GLY A 90 2.92 -9.57 -32.50
N ALA A 91 2.92 -8.49 -31.73
CA ALA A 91 3.76 -7.31 -31.95
C ALA A 91 5.07 -7.33 -31.14
N GLY A 92 5.37 -8.44 -30.45
CA GLY A 92 6.59 -8.55 -29.64
C GLY A 92 6.55 -7.67 -28.39
N SER A 93 5.38 -7.51 -27.78
CA SER A 93 5.16 -6.68 -26.60
C SER A 93 4.54 -7.47 -25.44
N VAL A 94 4.85 -7.04 -24.22
CA VAL A 94 4.18 -7.49 -22.98
C VAL A 94 3.77 -6.25 -22.20
N CYS A 95 2.49 -6.10 -21.87
CA CYS A 95 1.97 -5.03 -21.03
C CYS A 95 1.38 -5.66 -19.77
N THR A 96 1.89 -5.35 -18.57
CA THR A 96 1.40 -6.01 -17.34
C THR A 96 -0.08 -5.74 -17.03
N ALA A 97 -0.64 -4.66 -17.61
CA ALA A 97 -2.04 -4.30 -17.49
C ALA A 97 -2.97 -5.09 -18.42
N GLU A 98 -2.43 -5.82 -19.40
CA GLU A 98 -3.21 -6.48 -20.46
C GLU A 98 -2.81 -7.96 -20.63
N THR A 99 -1.52 -8.27 -20.47
CA THR A 99 -0.94 -9.60 -20.59
C THR A 99 -0.95 -10.30 -19.23
N PRO A 100 -1.54 -11.51 -19.12
CA PRO A 100 -1.57 -12.23 -17.85
C PRO A 100 -0.18 -12.75 -17.47
N SER A 101 0.17 -12.62 -16.19
CA SER A 101 1.24 -13.43 -15.61
C SER A 101 0.76 -14.88 -15.50
N LEU A 102 1.50 -15.82 -16.08
CA LEU A 102 1.16 -17.25 -16.12
C LEU A 102 1.58 -17.97 -14.83
N SER A 103 2.64 -17.48 -14.18
CA SER A 103 3.25 -18.04 -12.99
C SER A 103 4.18 -17.03 -12.34
N GLY A 104 4.71 -17.35 -11.16
CA GLY A 104 5.56 -16.48 -10.35
C GLY A 104 4.88 -16.12 -9.04
N THR A 105 5.18 -14.94 -8.51
CA THR A 105 4.59 -14.45 -7.25
C THR A 105 3.12 -14.04 -7.37
N TYR A 106 2.62 -13.82 -8.59
CA TYR A 106 1.20 -13.62 -8.88
C TYR A 106 0.85 -14.16 -10.27
N THR A 107 -0.43 -14.45 -10.48
CA THR A 107 -0.99 -14.88 -11.78
C THR A 107 -2.14 -13.97 -12.22
N GLY A 108 -2.46 -13.99 -13.51
CA GLY A 108 -3.51 -13.18 -14.13
C GLY A 108 -3.05 -11.79 -14.54
N VAL A 109 -4.00 -10.98 -15.03
CA VAL A 109 -3.76 -9.61 -15.49
C VAL A 109 -3.83 -8.64 -14.31
N ASP A 110 -2.73 -7.94 -14.03
CA ASP A 110 -2.65 -6.92 -13.00
C ASP A 110 -1.42 -6.03 -13.22
N SER A 111 -1.66 -4.74 -13.51
CA SER A 111 -0.60 -3.76 -13.76
C SER A 111 0.35 -3.59 -12.58
N MET A 112 -0.15 -3.79 -11.35
CA MET A 112 0.59 -3.60 -10.10
C MET A 112 1.00 -4.93 -9.45
N GLY A 113 0.75 -6.06 -10.13
CA GLY A 113 1.07 -7.41 -9.66
C GLY A 113 2.46 -7.52 -9.07
N LEU A 114 3.48 -7.14 -9.85
CA LEU A 114 4.89 -7.17 -9.44
C LEU A 114 5.20 -6.31 -8.18
N LEU A 115 4.37 -5.33 -7.82
CA LEU A 115 4.61 -4.47 -6.67
C LEU A 115 3.96 -5.04 -5.41
N TRP A 116 2.67 -5.38 -5.46
CA TRP A 116 1.97 -5.88 -4.27
C TRP A 116 2.34 -7.33 -3.93
N SER A 117 2.78 -8.13 -4.90
CA SER A 117 3.10 -9.55 -4.71
C SER A 117 4.53 -9.81 -4.21
N MET A 118 5.29 -8.75 -3.91
CA MET A 118 6.66 -8.92 -3.42
C MET A 118 6.70 -9.73 -2.13
N LYS A 119 7.72 -10.57 -2.02
CA LYS A 119 8.00 -11.39 -0.84
C LYS A 119 9.37 -11.02 -0.29
N LEU A 120 9.55 -11.17 1.01
CA LEU A 120 10.85 -11.01 1.64
C LEU A 120 11.81 -12.05 1.05
N LEU A 121 12.98 -11.61 0.60
CA LEU A 121 13.98 -12.47 -0.01
C LEU A 121 14.43 -13.57 0.98
N PRO A 122 14.59 -14.84 0.55
CA PRO A 122 15.00 -15.93 1.42
C PRO A 122 16.33 -15.67 2.16
N GLY A 123 16.48 -16.27 3.35
CA GLY A 123 17.70 -16.12 4.17
C GLY A 123 17.75 -14.86 5.03
N GLN A 124 16.79 -13.94 4.87
CA GLN A 124 16.66 -12.77 5.73
C GLN A 124 16.00 -13.08 7.08
N ARG A 125 16.09 -12.12 8.01
CA ARG A 125 15.52 -12.28 9.35
C ARG A 125 13.98 -12.39 9.26
N LYS A 126 13.43 -13.43 9.87
CA LYS A 126 11.97 -13.62 9.96
C LYS A 126 11.28 -12.39 10.59
N GLY A 127 10.07 -12.12 10.11
CA GLY A 127 9.21 -11.06 10.65
C GLY A 127 9.62 -9.63 10.28
N GLN A 128 10.38 -9.45 9.19
CA GLN A 128 10.58 -8.15 8.58
C GLN A 128 9.34 -7.72 7.78
N ARG A 129 9.00 -6.44 7.88
CA ARG A 129 7.86 -5.81 7.21
C ARG A 129 8.35 -4.57 6.49
N LEU A 130 7.94 -4.38 5.25
CA LEU A 130 8.20 -3.13 4.53
C LEU A 130 7.52 -1.98 5.26
N SER A 131 8.31 -1.01 5.71
CA SER A 131 7.80 0.16 6.41
C SER A 131 8.65 1.37 6.07
N LYS A 132 8.04 2.37 5.45
CA LYS A 132 8.75 3.61 5.13
C LYS A 132 9.07 4.39 6.39
N LYS A 133 10.36 4.64 6.62
CA LYS A 133 10.91 5.40 7.76
C LYS A 133 11.29 6.81 7.36
N ASN A 134 11.80 6.99 6.13
CA ASN A 134 12.16 8.29 5.61
C ASN A 134 11.29 8.66 4.39
N VAL A 135 10.17 9.31 4.63
CA VAL A 135 9.21 9.71 3.59
C VAL A 135 9.76 10.73 2.58
N THR A 136 10.90 11.38 2.87
CA THR A 136 11.56 12.35 1.97
C THR A 136 12.41 11.71 0.88
N LYS A 137 12.50 10.37 0.87
CA LYS A 137 13.23 9.59 -0.14
C LYS A 137 12.27 8.60 -0.79
N PRO A 138 12.38 8.33 -2.10
CA PRO A 138 11.57 7.30 -2.72
C PRO A 138 12.02 5.91 -2.27
N TYR A 139 11.23 4.91 -2.61
CA TYR A 139 11.72 3.58 -2.86
C TYR A 139 12.14 3.46 -4.33
N TYR A 140 13.28 2.80 -4.56
CA TYR A 140 13.76 2.47 -5.90
C TYR A 140 13.34 1.05 -6.21
N ILE A 141 12.60 0.88 -7.30
CA ILE A 141 12.17 -0.43 -7.78
C ILE A 141 13.02 -0.79 -8.98
N HIS A 142 13.76 -1.89 -8.89
CA HIS A 142 14.59 -2.41 -9.97
C HIS A 142 13.82 -3.49 -10.72
N LEU A 143 13.46 -3.22 -11.98
CA LEU A 143 12.89 -4.20 -12.89
C LEU A 143 13.97 -4.86 -13.72
N LEU A 144 13.88 -6.18 -13.82
CA LEU A 144 14.82 -7.03 -14.52
C LEU A 144 14.03 -7.90 -15.52
N LEU A 145 14.46 -7.89 -16.78
CA LEU A 145 13.92 -8.74 -17.84
C LEU A 145 14.84 -9.93 -18.05
N PHE A 146 14.30 -11.15 -18.04
CA PHE A 146 15.04 -12.37 -18.37
C PHE A 146 14.40 -13.09 -19.55
N ASN A 147 15.25 -13.77 -20.34
CA ASN A 147 14.79 -14.63 -21.42
C ASN A 147 14.25 -15.95 -20.87
N GLY A 148 13.10 -16.40 -21.38
CA GLY A 148 12.44 -17.63 -20.95
C GLY A 148 11.66 -17.47 -19.65
N HIS A 149 10.98 -18.55 -19.25
CA HIS A 149 10.33 -18.66 -17.95
C HIS A 149 11.33 -19.20 -16.93
N VAL A 150 11.98 -18.27 -16.22
CA VAL A 150 12.99 -18.57 -15.21
C VAL A 150 12.30 -18.82 -13.89
N GLU A 151 12.44 -20.03 -13.34
CA GLU A 151 11.96 -20.34 -12.01
C GLU A 151 12.80 -19.63 -10.93
N ASP A 152 12.13 -19.18 -9.87
CA ASP A 152 12.81 -18.77 -8.65
C ASP A 152 13.35 -20.05 -8.02
N CYS A 153 14.67 -20.24 -8.04
CA CYS A 153 15.32 -21.44 -7.52
C CYS A 153 14.92 -21.64 -6.05
N THR A 154 13.95 -22.51 -5.77
CA THR A 154 13.52 -22.87 -4.41
C THR A 154 14.46 -23.86 -3.73
N GLY A 155 15.59 -24.19 -4.37
CA GLY A 155 16.68 -25.00 -3.82
C GLY A 155 18.00 -24.24 -3.99
N ASN A 156 18.99 -24.56 -3.14
CA ASN A 156 20.27 -23.88 -2.92
C ASN A 156 21.16 -23.55 -4.15
N GLU A 157 20.72 -23.80 -5.37
CA GLU A 157 21.39 -23.43 -6.61
C GLU A 157 20.69 -22.24 -7.25
N VAL A 158 21.00 -21.03 -6.76
CA VAL A 158 20.76 -19.82 -7.55
C VAL A 158 21.58 -19.97 -8.83
N ARG A 159 20.94 -19.95 -10.01
CA ARG A 159 21.64 -19.79 -11.28
C ARG A 159 22.33 -18.42 -11.29
N LYS A 160 23.53 -18.35 -10.72
CA LYS A 160 24.38 -17.14 -10.65
C LYS A 160 24.72 -16.57 -12.02
N ASP A 161 24.50 -17.36 -13.07
CA ASP A 161 24.91 -17.05 -14.44
C ASP A 161 23.77 -16.44 -15.28
N LEU A 162 22.55 -16.31 -14.72
CA LEU A 162 21.43 -15.70 -15.42
C LEU A 162 21.53 -14.18 -15.33
N GLN A 163 22.04 -13.57 -16.40
CA GLN A 163 22.08 -12.12 -16.57
C GLN A 163 20.76 -11.61 -17.15
N PRO A 164 20.23 -10.48 -16.65
CA PRO A 164 19.06 -9.84 -17.24
C PRO A 164 19.39 -9.34 -18.66
N ILE A 165 18.44 -9.48 -19.59
CA ILE A 165 18.53 -8.92 -20.95
C ILE A 165 18.62 -7.40 -20.88
N CYS A 166 17.75 -6.80 -20.06
CA CYS A 166 17.74 -5.37 -19.78
C CYS A 166 17.16 -5.12 -18.39
N SER A 167 17.36 -3.91 -17.88
CA SER A 167 16.80 -3.47 -16.61
C SER A 167 16.40 -2.01 -16.66
N VAL A 168 15.49 -1.62 -15.76
CA VAL A 168 15.12 -0.22 -15.53
C VAL A 168 14.89 -0.02 -14.03
N THR A 169 15.18 1.19 -13.54
CA THR A 169 14.87 1.58 -12.16
C THR A 169 13.93 2.76 -12.19
N PHE A 170 12.85 2.71 -11.40
CA PHE A 170 11.90 3.80 -11.25
C PHE A 170 11.61 4.07 -9.77
N GLU A 171 11.00 5.21 -9.49
CA GLU A 171 10.86 5.75 -8.14
C GLU A 171 9.40 5.74 -7.66
N ARG A 172 9.23 5.36 -6.39
CA ARG A 172 7.94 5.33 -5.69
C ARG A 172 8.01 6.15 -4.41
N TRP A 173 7.32 7.28 -4.40
CA TRP A 173 7.39 8.31 -3.37
C TRP A 173 6.28 8.18 -2.33
N TYR A 174 6.54 8.54 -1.08
CA TYR A 174 5.50 8.66 -0.04
C TYR A 174 5.07 10.10 0.22
N MET A 175 5.76 11.05 -0.41
CA MET A 175 5.57 12.48 -0.23
C MET A 175 5.76 13.13 -1.59
N SER A 176 4.73 13.81 -2.11
CA SER A 176 4.80 14.49 -3.40
C SER A 176 5.67 15.73 -3.33
N GLU A 177 6.10 16.20 -4.50
CA GLU A 177 6.84 17.45 -4.63
C GLU A 177 6.05 18.63 -4.05
N GLY A 178 6.74 19.51 -3.31
CA GLY A 178 6.12 20.69 -2.70
C GLY A 178 5.41 20.46 -1.37
N VAL A 179 5.18 19.21 -0.95
CA VAL A 179 4.71 18.92 0.42
C VAL A 179 5.78 19.30 1.43
N ARG A 180 5.41 20.10 2.43
CA ARG A 180 6.30 20.53 3.50
C ARG A 180 6.21 19.56 4.67
N ARG A 181 7.36 19.02 5.09
CA ARG A 181 7.50 18.18 6.29
C ARG A 181 8.03 19.03 7.46
N ILE A 182 7.22 19.23 8.49
CA ILE A 182 7.52 20.12 9.63
C ILE A 182 7.53 19.31 10.93
N PRO A 183 8.70 19.02 11.51
CA PRO A 183 8.76 18.38 12.83
C PRO A 183 8.06 19.22 13.89
N VAL A 184 7.25 18.58 14.73
CA VAL A 184 6.47 19.23 15.79
C VAL A 184 7.07 18.89 17.14
N ARG A 185 7.53 19.93 17.84
CA ARG A 185 7.87 19.93 19.27
C ARG A 185 7.16 21.13 19.92
N ASN A 186 5.93 20.94 20.37
CA ASN A 186 5.12 22.00 20.97
C ASN A 186 4.56 21.51 22.31
N GLY A 187 4.96 22.13 23.42
CA GLY A 187 4.69 21.59 24.75
C GLY A 187 5.17 20.14 24.84
N ARG A 188 4.27 19.21 25.20
CA ARG A 188 4.55 17.76 25.19
C ARG A 188 4.27 17.07 23.85
N LEU A 189 3.63 17.73 22.89
CA LEU A 189 3.31 17.14 21.58
C LEU A 189 4.58 16.81 20.79
N ARG A 190 4.67 15.58 20.31
CA ARG A 190 5.72 15.11 19.40
C ARG A 190 5.10 14.47 18.17
N GLY A 191 5.54 14.93 17.00
CA GLY A 191 5.04 14.43 15.73
C GLY A 191 5.67 15.15 14.55
N THR A 192 5.04 15.00 13.40
CA THR A 192 5.40 15.72 12.18
C THR A 192 4.13 16.17 11.48
N LEU A 193 4.03 17.47 11.24
CA LEU A 193 2.97 18.07 10.42
C LEU A 193 3.43 18.08 8.96
N PHE A 194 2.60 17.53 8.09
CA PHE A 194 2.75 17.61 6.65
C PHE A 194 1.74 18.62 6.09
N LEU A 195 2.22 19.59 5.32
CA LEU A 195 1.38 20.59 4.68
C LEU A 195 1.45 20.45 3.16
N PRO A 196 0.30 20.39 2.46
CA PRO A 196 0.28 20.39 1.00
C PRO A 196 0.93 21.64 0.42
N PRO A 197 1.39 21.60 -0.85
CA PRO A 197 1.77 22.81 -1.56
C PRO A 197 0.57 23.76 -1.74
N GLY A 198 0.85 25.05 -1.84
CA GLY A 198 -0.16 26.10 -2.04
C GLY A 198 -0.40 26.98 -0.81
N LYS A 199 -1.39 27.88 -0.92
CA LYS A 199 -1.62 28.96 0.06
C LYS A 199 -2.41 28.52 1.31
N GLY A 200 -3.07 27.36 1.29
CA GLY A 200 -3.98 26.94 2.37
C GLY A 200 -5.18 27.89 2.57
N PRO A 201 -5.87 27.81 3.72
CA PRO A 201 -5.74 26.76 4.73
C PRO A 201 -6.27 25.42 4.19
N PHE A 202 -5.74 24.32 4.71
CA PHE A 202 -6.06 22.96 4.28
C PHE A 202 -6.96 22.26 5.31
N PRO A 203 -7.79 21.29 4.91
CA PRO A 203 -8.52 20.46 5.87
C PRO A 203 -7.53 19.65 6.72
N GLY A 204 -7.69 19.69 8.04
CA GLY A 204 -6.75 19.10 9.00
C GLY A 204 -7.10 17.66 9.37
N ILE A 205 -6.09 16.79 9.41
CA ILE A 205 -6.20 15.38 9.84
C ILE A 205 -5.13 15.07 10.88
N ILE A 206 -5.49 14.37 11.95
CA ILE A 206 -4.54 13.73 12.87
C ILE A 206 -4.46 12.23 12.54
N ASP A 207 -3.26 11.72 12.29
CA ASP A 207 -2.98 10.31 11.98
C ASP A 207 -2.34 9.62 13.20
N LEU A 208 -2.99 8.55 13.66
CA LEU A 208 -2.62 7.78 14.85
C LEU A 208 -2.29 6.33 14.48
N PHE A 209 -1.01 5.94 14.63
CA PHE A 209 -0.61 4.55 14.40
C PHE A 209 -0.98 3.62 15.57
N GLY A 210 -0.61 2.34 15.47
CA GLY A 210 -0.84 1.32 16.51
C GLY A 210 0.27 1.24 17.57
N THR A 211 0.32 0.10 18.27
CA THR A 211 1.18 -0.13 19.46
C THR A 211 2.65 -0.42 19.16
N ILE A 212 3.13 -0.09 17.95
CA ILE A 212 4.54 -0.24 17.58
C ILE A 212 5.44 0.81 18.24
N GLY A 213 4.86 1.95 18.63
CA GLY A 213 5.58 3.11 19.17
C GLY A 213 6.43 3.82 18.14
N GLY A 214 7.09 4.91 18.54
CA GLY A 214 7.83 5.74 17.60
C GLY A 214 6.91 6.68 16.82
N LEU A 215 7.47 7.29 15.77
CA LEU A 215 6.74 8.14 14.83
C LEU A 215 6.65 7.44 13.48
N VAL A 216 5.42 7.29 12.97
CA VAL A 216 5.13 6.68 11.68
C VAL A 216 4.52 7.76 10.79
N GLU A 217 5.19 8.10 9.69
CA GLU A 217 4.85 9.31 8.91
C GLU A 217 4.17 9.01 7.57
N PHE A 218 4.23 7.77 7.09
CA PHE A 218 3.97 7.46 5.70
C PHE A 218 2.50 7.63 5.27
N LYS A 219 1.53 7.53 6.18
CA LYS A 219 0.12 7.81 5.86
C LYS A 219 -0.13 9.32 5.86
N ALA A 220 0.36 10.05 6.87
CA ALA A 220 0.26 11.51 6.92
C ALA A 220 0.92 12.19 5.71
N SER A 221 2.09 11.73 5.27
CA SER A 221 2.76 12.30 4.09
C SER A 221 1.96 12.08 2.80
N LEU A 222 1.32 10.91 2.66
CA LEU A 222 0.42 10.64 1.53
C LEU A 222 -0.86 11.47 1.62
N LEU A 223 -1.50 11.59 2.79
CA LEU A 223 -2.65 12.47 2.99
C LEU A 223 -2.33 13.92 2.60
N ALA A 224 -1.15 14.43 2.94
CA ALA A 224 -0.72 15.76 2.51
C ALA A 224 -0.45 15.87 1.01
N SER A 225 0.02 14.78 0.39
CA SER A 225 0.14 14.69 -1.06
C SER A 225 -1.24 14.76 -1.77
N HIS A 226 -2.31 14.40 -1.05
CA HIS A 226 -3.71 14.50 -1.50
C HIS A 226 -4.46 15.74 -0.96
N GLY A 227 -3.75 16.76 -0.47
CA GLY A 227 -4.33 18.07 -0.17
C GLY A 227 -4.82 18.27 1.28
N PHE A 228 -4.46 17.38 2.21
CA PHE A 228 -4.80 17.52 3.63
C PHE A 228 -3.61 18.00 4.48
N ALA A 229 -3.83 18.91 5.42
CA ALA A 229 -2.82 19.15 6.46
C ALA A 229 -2.85 17.97 7.43
N ALA A 230 -1.79 17.16 7.47
CA ALA A 230 -1.81 15.88 8.19
C ALA A 230 -0.73 15.84 9.28
N LEU A 231 -1.14 15.65 10.54
CA LEU A 231 -0.25 15.47 11.68
C LEU A 231 -0.08 13.98 11.97
N ALA A 232 1.10 13.43 11.67
CA ALA A 232 1.54 12.16 12.23
C ALA A 232 1.89 12.39 13.71
N LEU A 233 1.09 11.83 14.63
CA LEU A 233 1.27 12.05 16.06
C LEU A 233 1.89 10.82 16.74
N ALA A 234 3.07 10.99 17.33
CA ALA A 234 3.63 9.99 18.23
C ALA A 234 3.04 10.17 19.63
N TYR A 235 2.87 9.08 20.36
CA TYR A 235 2.34 9.13 21.74
C TYR A 235 3.12 8.24 22.74
N PHE A 236 4.13 7.49 22.27
CA PHE A 236 5.15 6.83 23.10
C PHE A 236 6.33 6.34 22.24
N ALA A 237 7.44 5.97 22.89
CA ALA A 237 8.66 5.44 22.30
C ALA A 237 9.27 6.31 21.19
N TYR A 238 9.11 7.62 21.29
CA TYR A 238 9.64 8.60 20.35
C TYR A 238 10.17 9.82 21.10
N ASP A 239 11.40 10.24 20.79
CA ASP A 239 12.02 11.44 21.36
C ASP A 239 12.02 11.43 22.90
N ASP A 240 11.43 12.43 23.55
CA ASP A 240 11.30 12.54 25.01
C ASP A 240 9.94 12.02 25.56
N LEU A 241 9.12 11.39 24.72
CA LEU A 241 7.92 10.69 25.18
C LEU A 241 8.29 9.42 25.99
N PRO A 242 7.37 8.90 26.83
CA PRO A 242 7.60 7.67 27.57
C PRO A 242 8.07 6.53 26.67
N LYS A 243 9.12 5.81 27.08
CA LYS A 243 9.72 4.72 26.27
C LYS A 243 8.78 3.54 26.05
N VAL A 244 7.83 3.35 26.96
CA VAL A 244 6.81 2.30 26.94
C VAL A 244 5.45 2.91 27.28
N ALA A 245 4.38 2.41 26.66
CA ALA A 245 3.03 2.83 26.97
C ALA A 245 2.48 2.02 28.16
N THR A 246 2.79 2.41 29.39
CA THR A 246 2.19 1.82 30.60
C THR A 246 0.78 2.34 30.84
N GLU A 247 0.56 3.61 30.53
CA GLU A 247 -0.70 4.32 30.61
C GLU A 247 -0.66 5.46 29.59
N LEU A 248 -1.78 5.71 28.93
CA LEU A 248 -1.95 6.83 28.01
C LEU A 248 -2.87 7.88 28.63
N GLU A 249 -2.74 9.13 28.21
CA GLU A 249 -3.62 10.22 28.63
C GLU A 249 -4.36 10.77 27.40
N LEU A 250 -5.69 10.75 27.46
CA LEU A 250 -6.52 11.28 26.38
C LEU A 250 -6.31 12.80 26.18
N ASP A 251 -5.95 13.50 27.26
CA ASP A 251 -5.68 14.93 27.25
C ASP A 251 -4.53 15.31 26.31
N TYR A 252 -3.57 14.40 26.09
CA TYR A 252 -2.49 14.59 25.11
C TYR A 252 -3.04 14.75 23.69
N PHE A 253 -4.09 14.00 23.37
CA PHE A 253 -4.74 14.06 22.06
C PHE A 253 -5.69 15.27 21.97
N PHE A 254 -6.24 15.74 23.09
CA PHE A 254 -6.97 17.02 23.12
C PHE A 254 -6.05 18.20 22.78
N GLU A 255 -4.85 18.24 23.35
CA GLU A 255 -3.83 19.24 23.03
C GLU A 255 -3.47 19.21 21.53
N ALA A 256 -3.36 18.02 20.94
CA ALA A 256 -3.10 17.88 19.50
C ALA A 256 -4.24 18.45 18.64
N CYS A 257 -5.50 18.23 19.02
CA CYS A 257 -6.65 18.86 18.37
C CYS A 257 -6.61 20.38 18.46
N ASP A 258 -6.34 20.92 19.66
CA ASP A 258 -6.31 22.37 19.89
C ASP A 258 -5.18 23.03 19.10
N TRP A 259 -4.00 22.40 19.09
CA TRP A 259 -2.85 22.86 18.32
C TRP A 259 -3.12 22.85 16.81
N MET A 260 -3.71 21.77 16.28
CA MET A 260 -4.09 21.68 14.86
C MET A 260 -5.12 22.75 14.48
N LEU A 261 -6.15 22.97 15.28
CA LEU A 261 -7.20 23.97 15.01
C LEU A 261 -6.69 25.41 15.09
N ALA A 262 -5.63 25.66 15.88
CA ALA A 262 -4.99 26.96 16.00
C ALA A 262 -3.95 27.22 14.89
N HIS A 263 -3.54 26.21 14.13
CA HIS A 263 -2.50 26.36 13.10
C HIS A 263 -3.03 27.19 11.91
N PRO A 264 -2.32 28.23 11.44
CA PRO A 264 -2.83 29.16 10.43
C PRO A 264 -3.13 28.52 9.07
N ASP A 265 -2.36 27.48 8.71
CA ASP A 265 -2.55 26.72 7.47
C ASP A 265 -3.62 25.61 7.59
N VAL A 266 -4.34 25.49 8.71
CA VAL A 266 -5.37 24.45 8.94
C VAL A 266 -6.74 25.10 9.05
N MET A 267 -7.75 24.49 8.43
CA MET A 267 -9.13 24.95 8.54
C MET A 267 -9.66 24.78 9.98
N SER A 268 -10.13 25.86 10.60
CA SER A 268 -10.57 25.90 12.00
C SER A 268 -11.95 25.29 12.30
N ARG A 269 -12.66 24.81 11.28
CA ARG A 269 -14.08 24.41 11.37
C ARG A 269 -14.33 22.94 11.69
N GLY A 270 -13.28 22.14 11.76
CA GLY A 270 -13.35 20.72 12.08
C GLY A 270 -12.09 19.97 11.68
N LEU A 271 -11.84 18.86 12.36
CA LEU A 271 -10.72 17.96 12.12
C LEU A 271 -11.21 16.58 11.67
N GLY A 272 -10.40 15.94 10.83
CA GLY A 272 -10.39 14.50 10.66
C GLY A 272 -9.46 13.84 11.68
N VAL A 273 -9.79 12.62 12.08
CA VAL A 273 -8.87 11.76 12.80
C VAL A 273 -8.88 10.38 12.15
N MET A 274 -7.69 9.88 11.82
CA MET A 274 -7.49 8.53 11.30
C MET A 274 -6.67 7.74 12.30
N GLY A 275 -6.99 6.46 12.46
CA GLY A 275 -6.06 5.58 13.14
C GLY A 275 -6.17 4.11 12.76
N VAL A 276 -5.08 3.38 13.00
CA VAL A 276 -4.99 1.92 12.78
C VAL A 276 -4.83 1.19 14.11
N SER A 277 -5.50 0.05 14.27
CA SER A 277 -5.36 -0.78 15.48
C SER A 277 -5.65 0.04 16.74
N LYS A 278 -4.74 0.12 17.72
CA LYS A 278 -4.89 1.00 18.90
C LYS A 278 -5.16 2.47 18.55
N GLY A 279 -4.60 2.98 17.45
CA GLY A 279 -4.88 4.32 16.96
C GLY A 279 -6.35 4.52 16.57
N SER A 280 -7.02 3.46 16.09
CA SER A 280 -8.45 3.53 15.76
C SER A 280 -9.33 3.63 17.02
N GLU A 281 -8.97 2.94 18.11
CA GLU A 281 -9.62 3.10 19.41
C GLU A 281 -9.49 4.54 19.90
N LEU A 282 -8.25 5.07 19.86
CA LEU A 282 -7.96 6.44 20.28
C LEU A 282 -8.73 7.46 19.42
N ALA A 283 -8.82 7.25 18.11
CA ALA A 283 -9.59 8.11 17.22
C ALA A 283 -11.09 8.15 17.57
N LEU A 284 -11.70 6.99 17.82
CA LEU A 284 -13.11 6.89 18.21
C LEU A 284 -13.36 7.50 19.60
N ILE A 285 -12.49 7.22 20.58
CA ILE A 285 -12.59 7.78 21.94
C ILE A 285 -12.41 9.30 21.91
N LEU A 286 -11.43 9.80 21.17
CA LEU A 286 -11.18 11.23 21.00
C LEU A 286 -12.42 11.92 20.41
N ALA A 287 -13.00 11.37 19.35
CA ALA A 287 -14.19 11.93 18.71
C ALA A 287 -15.45 11.88 19.60
N ALA A 288 -15.53 10.92 20.53
CA ALA A 288 -16.61 10.88 21.52
C ALA A 288 -16.51 12.01 22.56
N HIS A 289 -15.32 12.60 22.73
CA HIS A 289 -15.04 13.68 23.69
C HIS A 289 -14.85 15.06 23.03
N ARG A 290 -14.63 15.12 21.71
CA ARG A 290 -14.32 16.35 20.97
C ARG A 290 -15.27 16.53 19.79
N LYS A 291 -16.21 17.48 19.93
CA LYS A 291 -17.19 17.82 18.88
C LYS A 291 -16.55 18.41 17.62
N GLU A 292 -15.33 18.93 17.73
CA GLU A 292 -14.56 19.47 16.61
C GLU A 292 -14.04 18.36 15.68
N VAL A 293 -14.02 17.10 16.14
CA VAL A 293 -13.72 15.95 15.28
C VAL A 293 -14.96 15.59 14.47
N THR A 294 -14.92 15.92 13.19
CA THR A 294 -16.07 15.85 12.27
C THR A 294 -16.01 14.66 11.31
N ALA A 295 -14.85 14.03 11.17
CA ALA A 295 -14.64 12.84 10.36
C ALA A 295 -13.70 11.87 11.07
N VAL A 296 -14.11 10.61 11.24
CA VAL A 296 -13.30 9.59 11.92
C VAL A 296 -13.10 8.39 11.01
N VAL A 297 -11.85 7.99 10.81
CA VAL A 297 -11.51 6.76 10.09
C VAL A 297 -10.85 5.78 11.05
N GLY A 298 -11.48 4.63 11.26
CA GLY A 298 -10.94 3.52 12.05
C GLY A 298 -10.56 2.34 11.18
N VAL A 299 -9.26 2.06 11.07
CA VAL A 299 -8.74 0.89 10.34
C VAL A 299 -8.43 -0.23 11.34
N SER A 300 -8.98 -1.41 11.08
CA SER A 300 -9.00 -2.57 11.98
C SER A 300 -9.51 -2.19 13.37
N PRO A 301 -10.76 -1.69 13.49
CA PRO A 301 -11.28 -1.07 14.70
C PRO A 301 -11.58 -2.05 15.83
N ALA A 302 -11.60 -1.51 17.05
CA ALA A 302 -12.19 -2.15 18.22
C ALA A 302 -13.35 -1.31 18.80
N HIS A 303 -14.38 -1.96 19.34
CA HIS A 303 -15.56 -1.30 19.91
C HIS A 303 -15.36 -0.88 21.38
N ALA A 304 -14.23 -1.23 21.97
CA ALA A 304 -13.90 -1.03 23.37
C ALA A 304 -12.44 -0.64 23.51
N LEU A 305 -12.09 -0.01 24.64
CA LEU A 305 -10.69 0.22 25.00
C LEU A 305 -10.03 -1.11 25.34
N ILE A 306 -8.97 -1.49 24.62
CA ILE A 306 -8.31 -2.80 24.79
C ILE A 306 -6.90 -2.64 25.37
N ALA A 307 -6.59 -3.47 26.37
CA ALA A 307 -5.29 -3.79 26.98
C ALA A 307 -4.48 -2.65 27.63
N PHE A 308 -4.43 -1.48 27.00
CA PHE A 308 -3.65 -0.34 27.44
C PHE A 308 -4.55 0.63 28.23
N PRO A 309 -4.24 0.87 29.52
CA PRO A 309 -4.93 1.86 30.33
C PRO A 309 -4.92 3.23 29.67
N LEU A 310 -6.04 3.94 29.78
CA LEU A 310 -6.20 5.31 29.28
C LEU A 310 -6.85 6.14 30.38
N LYS A 311 -6.29 7.31 30.67
CA LYS A 311 -6.90 8.32 31.53
C LYS A 311 -7.57 9.40 30.70
N CYS A 312 -8.69 9.93 31.18
CA CYS A 312 -9.34 11.11 30.65
C CYS A 312 -9.48 12.12 31.79
N ARG A 313 -8.82 13.29 31.69
CA ARG A 313 -8.83 14.33 32.74
C ARG A 313 -8.41 13.80 34.11
N GLY A 314 -7.35 12.98 34.13
CA GLY A 314 -6.82 12.32 35.33
C GLY A 314 -7.56 11.05 35.77
N GLU A 315 -8.79 10.81 35.30
CA GLU A 315 -9.60 9.65 35.71
C GLU A 315 -9.36 8.43 34.81
N PRO A 316 -9.12 7.23 35.36
CA PRO A 316 -8.90 6.02 34.57
C PRO A 316 -10.19 5.56 33.88
N LEU A 317 -10.08 5.22 32.60
CA LEU A 317 -11.13 4.54 31.84
C LEU A 317 -10.99 3.02 32.01
N ALA A 318 -12.12 2.32 32.12
CA ALA A 318 -12.08 0.87 32.11
C ALA A 318 -11.68 0.35 30.73
N PHE A 319 -11.03 -0.81 30.71
CA PHE A 319 -10.53 -1.44 29.50
C PHE A 319 -10.75 -2.95 29.56
N LEU A 320 -10.86 -3.58 28.39
CA LEU A 320 -10.88 -5.03 28.27
C LEU A 320 -9.49 -5.59 28.56
N LYS A 321 -9.43 -6.46 29.56
CA LYS A 321 -8.20 -7.16 29.95
C LYS A 321 -7.88 -8.25 28.93
N PHE A 322 -6.59 -8.40 28.66
CA PHE A 322 -6.04 -9.46 27.81
C PHE A 322 -6.30 -10.85 28.41
N LYS A 323 -6.70 -11.81 27.57
CA LYS A 323 -6.88 -13.22 27.92
C LYS A 323 -5.73 -14.05 27.34
N PRO A 324 -4.66 -14.31 28.12
CA PRO A 324 -3.49 -15.03 27.62
C PRO A 324 -3.79 -16.48 27.23
N ASP A 325 -4.72 -17.15 27.91
CA ASP A 325 -5.07 -18.55 27.66
C ASP A 325 -5.76 -18.78 26.29
N LEU A 326 -6.21 -17.71 25.64
CA LEU A 326 -6.85 -17.75 24.32
C LEU A 326 -5.88 -17.42 23.17
N VAL A 327 -4.61 -17.12 23.48
CA VAL A 327 -3.58 -16.90 22.47
C VAL A 327 -3.29 -18.22 21.76
N LYS A 328 -3.22 -18.19 20.43
CA LYS A 328 -2.86 -19.35 19.62
C LYS A 328 -1.48 -19.15 19.00
N LEU A 329 -0.83 -20.25 18.67
CA LEU A 329 0.40 -20.27 17.88
C LEU A 329 0.07 -20.69 16.45
N SER A 330 0.53 -19.91 15.48
CA SER A 330 0.48 -20.27 14.07
C SER A 330 1.46 -21.40 13.74
N GLU A 331 1.28 -22.00 12.57
CA GLU A 331 2.20 -23.01 12.03
C GLU A 331 3.65 -22.49 11.91
N ASN A 332 3.81 -21.17 11.73
CA ASN A 332 5.11 -20.51 11.60
C ASN A 332 5.71 -20.05 12.95
N GLY A 333 5.07 -20.36 14.07
CA GLY A 333 5.54 -19.99 15.41
C GLY A 333 5.29 -18.53 15.80
N ALA A 334 4.43 -17.81 15.07
CA ALA A 334 3.95 -16.48 15.47
C ALA A 334 2.67 -16.56 16.29
N MET A 335 2.48 -15.57 17.16
CA MET A 335 1.31 -15.47 18.03
C MET A 335 0.10 -14.91 17.28
N ILE A 336 -1.05 -15.52 17.51
CA ILE A 336 -2.37 -15.10 17.03
C ILE A 336 -3.17 -14.63 18.25
N PHE A 337 -3.58 -13.35 18.25
CA PHE A 337 -4.30 -12.71 19.35
C PHE A 337 -5.81 -12.59 19.12
N LYS A 338 -6.30 -13.06 17.97
CA LYS A 338 -7.70 -12.94 17.50
C LYS A 338 -8.75 -13.17 18.59
N GLU A 339 -8.56 -14.22 19.40
CA GLU A 339 -9.48 -14.64 20.45
C GLU A 339 -9.16 -14.05 21.83
N SER A 340 -8.02 -13.37 21.99
CA SER A 340 -7.57 -12.84 23.28
C SER A 340 -8.37 -11.65 23.80
N TYR A 341 -9.28 -11.11 22.98
CA TYR A 341 -10.23 -10.06 23.33
C TYR A 341 -11.64 -10.42 22.80
N PRO A 342 -12.33 -11.40 23.42
CA PRO A 342 -13.65 -11.82 22.95
C PRO A 342 -14.62 -10.63 22.97
N PRO A 343 -15.24 -10.26 21.84
CA PRO A 343 -16.03 -9.03 21.78
C PRO A 343 -17.27 -9.06 22.68
N ASP A 344 -17.78 -10.24 23.00
CA ASP A 344 -18.93 -10.51 23.87
C ASP A 344 -18.66 -10.22 25.36
N MET A 345 -17.40 -10.05 25.75
CA MET A 345 -17.05 -9.62 27.11
C MET A 345 -17.60 -8.24 27.49
N THR A 346 -18.11 -7.46 26.54
CA THR A 346 -18.82 -6.20 26.79
C THR A 346 -20.35 -6.34 26.86
N ASP A 347 -20.89 -7.53 26.65
CA ASP A 347 -22.33 -7.78 26.53
C ASP A 347 -22.95 -8.05 27.92
N GLY A 348 -23.25 -6.98 28.69
CA GLY A 348 -23.89 -7.09 30.02
C GLY A 348 -23.97 -5.73 30.75
N PRO A 349 -24.59 -5.61 31.94
CA PRO A 349 -24.57 -4.38 32.74
C PRO A 349 -23.16 -4.15 33.35
N GLY A 350 -22.69 -2.89 33.40
CA GLY A 350 -21.33 -2.53 33.89
C GLY A 350 -20.27 -2.23 32.81
N ARG A 351 -20.71 -1.83 31.60
CA ARG A 351 -19.93 -1.65 30.34
C ARG A 351 -18.92 -0.50 30.32
N ALA A 352 -18.08 -0.35 31.33
CA ALA A 352 -17.19 0.80 31.43
C ALA A 352 -16.13 0.88 30.31
N ALA A 353 -15.82 -0.23 29.62
CA ALA A 353 -14.78 -0.28 28.59
C ALA A 353 -15.27 -0.01 27.15
N THR A 354 -16.58 -0.07 26.89
CA THR A 354 -17.11 0.15 25.53
C THR A 354 -16.98 1.61 25.16
N ILE A 355 -16.48 1.89 23.95
CA ILE A 355 -16.35 3.26 23.45
C ILE A 355 -17.76 3.83 23.23
N GLU A 356 -18.00 5.03 23.76
CA GLU A 356 -19.28 5.75 23.67
C GLU A 356 -19.47 6.41 22.30
N VAL A 357 -19.45 5.61 21.24
CA VAL A 357 -19.54 6.05 19.84
C VAL A 357 -20.82 6.84 19.54
N GLU A 358 -21.89 6.67 20.32
CA GLU A 358 -23.12 7.46 20.23
C GLU A 358 -22.90 8.94 20.57
N LYS A 359 -21.84 9.30 21.31
CA LYS A 359 -21.50 10.69 21.60
C LYS A 359 -20.81 11.39 20.44
N ILE A 360 -20.28 10.63 19.48
CA ILE A 360 -19.58 11.17 18.30
C ILE A 360 -20.56 12.00 17.45
N GLN A 361 -20.13 13.22 17.12
CA GLN A 361 -20.86 14.18 16.27
C GLN A 361 -20.32 14.22 14.83
N GLY A 362 -19.18 13.60 14.54
CA GLY A 362 -18.60 13.45 13.20
C GLY A 362 -19.02 12.15 12.50
N ASP A 363 -18.95 12.11 11.17
CA ASP A 363 -19.22 10.88 10.42
C ASP A 363 -18.07 9.89 10.64
N ILE A 364 -18.34 8.59 10.49
CA ILE A 364 -17.44 7.50 10.83
C ILE A 364 -17.29 6.55 9.63
N LEU A 365 -16.05 6.27 9.26
CA LEU A 365 -15.68 5.22 8.31
C LEU A 365 -14.88 4.15 9.03
N LEU A 366 -15.36 2.91 9.00
CA LEU A 366 -14.66 1.75 9.53
C LEU A 366 -14.20 0.85 8.40
N ILE A 367 -12.93 0.46 8.44
CA ILE A 367 -12.29 -0.41 7.47
C ILE A 367 -11.76 -1.62 8.22
N CYS A 368 -12.18 -2.83 7.87
CA CYS A 368 -11.75 -4.04 8.58
C CYS A 368 -11.45 -5.21 7.63
N GLY A 369 -10.43 -5.98 8.00
CA GLY A 369 -10.15 -7.27 7.40
C GLY A 369 -10.98 -8.37 8.07
N ALA A 370 -11.60 -9.25 7.29
CA ALA A 370 -12.32 -10.41 7.83
C ALA A 370 -11.37 -11.52 8.32
N ASP A 371 -10.11 -11.49 7.87
CA ASP A 371 -9.05 -12.41 8.27
C ASP A 371 -8.08 -11.77 9.29
N ASP A 372 -8.53 -10.77 10.03
CA ASP A 372 -7.72 -10.17 11.11
C ASP A 372 -7.39 -11.22 12.18
N GLN A 373 -6.08 -11.44 12.39
CA GLN A 373 -5.55 -12.39 13.37
C GLN A 373 -5.09 -11.71 14.69
N ASN A 374 -5.21 -10.39 14.80
CA ASN A 374 -4.94 -9.65 16.03
C ASN A 374 -6.20 -9.51 16.90
N TRP A 375 -7.35 -9.24 16.29
CA TRP A 375 -8.67 -9.26 16.96
C TRP A 375 -9.80 -9.42 15.94
N LYS A 376 -11.04 -9.64 16.42
CA LYS A 376 -12.22 -9.77 15.56
C LYS A 376 -12.72 -8.42 15.01
N ALA A 377 -11.91 -7.72 14.21
CA ALA A 377 -12.20 -6.37 13.74
C ALA A 377 -13.56 -6.24 13.02
N GLN A 378 -13.96 -7.24 12.22
CA GLN A 378 -15.26 -7.26 11.55
C GLN A 378 -16.44 -7.30 12.54
N GLU A 379 -16.36 -8.16 13.56
CA GLU A 379 -17.39 -8.26 14.60
C GLU A 379 -17.43 -6.98 15.46
N MET A 380 -16.27 -6.45 15.83
CA MET A 380 -16.14 -5.22 16.60
C MET A 380 -16.71 -4.01 15.83
N ALA A 381 -16.47 -3.91 14.52
CA ALA A 381 -17.11 -2.90 13.67
C ALA A 381 -18.65 -3.05 13.67
N GLY A 382 -19.15 -4.28 13.60
CA GLY A 382 -20.58 -4.58 13.74
C GLY A 382 -21.17 -4.13 15.08
N LYS A 383 -20.42 -4.26 16.18
CA LYS A 383 -20.80 -3.78 17.51
C LYS A 383 -20.86 -2.25 17.59
N ILE A 384 -19.90 -1.55 16.96
CA ILE A 384 -19.93 -0.08 16.84
C ILE A 384 -21.20 0.38 16.11
N ARG A 385 -21.50 -0.17 14.92
CA ARG A 385 -22.71 0.17 14.17
C ARG A 385 -23.99 -0.16 14.93
N SER A 386 -24.03 -1.31 15.59
CA SER A 386 -25.18 -1.72 16.41
C SER A 386 -25.42 -0.77 17.58
N ARG A 387 -24.37 -0.25 18.20
CA ARG A 387 -24.49 0.78 19.26
C ARG A 387 -25.02 2.08 18.67
N LEU A 388 -24.50 2.56 17.54
CA LEU A 388 -25.00 3.75 16.87
C LEU A 388 -26.48 3.62 16.47
N ARG A 389 -26.91 2.46 15.99
CA ARG A 389 -28.32 2.17 15.66
C ARG A 389 -29.24 2.33 16.87
N LYS A 390 -28.83 1.85 18.05
CA LYS A 390 -29.63 2.01 19.30
C LYS A 390 -29.88 3.47 19.67
N TYR A 391 -29.05 4.39 19.20
CA TYR A 391 -29.17 5.83 19.43
C TYR A 391 -29.58 6.61 18.16
N GLY A 392 -30.08 5.94 17.12
CA GLY A 392 -30.56 6.59 15.89
C GLY A 392 -29.47 7.23 15.02
N LYS A 393 -28.20 6.82 15.19
CA LYS A 393 -27.03 7.38 14.48
C LYS A 393 -26.37 6.41 13.49
N GLU A 394 -27.06 5.32 13.11
CA GLU A 394 -26.51 4.30 12.20
C GLU A 394 -26.06 4.86 10.85
N SER A 395 -26.82 5.82 10.29
CA SER A 395 -26.52 6.47 9.00
C SER A 395 -25.21 7.24 8.96
N ARG A 396 -24.58 7.47 10.12
CA ARG A 396 -23.31 8.19 10.24
C ARG A 396 -22.09 7.26 10.17
N CYS A 397 -22.31 5.95 10.07
CA CYS A 397 -21.25 4.95 10.08
C CYS A 397 -21.29 4.09 8.82
N THR A 398 -20.24 4.20 8.02
CA THR A 398 -19.99 3.33 6.88
C THR A 398 -18.96 2.28 7.26
N ILE A 399 -19.20 1.01 6.89
CA ILE A 399 -18.27 -0.10 7.14
C ILE A 399 -17.88 -0.72 5.81
N HIS A 400 -16.58 -0.77 5.54
CA HIS A 400 -16.00 -1.61 4.49
C HIS A 400 -15.29 -2.79 5.13
N SER A 401 -15.79 -3.99 4.85
CA SER A 401 -15.20 -5.24 5.32
C SER A 401 -14.64 -6.01 4.13
N TYR A 402 -13.38 -6.41 4.21
CA TYR A 402 -12.68 -7.06 3.11
C TYR A 402 -12.38 -8.54 3.45
N PRO A 403 -12.95 -9.51 2.70
CA PRO A 403 -12.58 -10.92 2.82
C PRO A 403 -11.10 -11.16 2.54
N GLY A 404 -10.48 -12.14 3.22
CA GLY A 404 -9.07 -12.50 3.02
C GLY A 404 -8.07 -11.36 3.28
N THR A 405 -8.47 -10.34 4.05
CA THR A 405 -7.63 -9.20 4.42
C THR A 405 -7.33 -9.27 5.92
N GLY A 406 -6.08 -9.04 6.29
CA GLY A 406 -5.60 -9.11 7.67
C GLY A 406 -5.71 -7.80 8.43
N HIS A 407 -5.00 -7.73 9.56
CA HIS A 407 -5.01 -6.60 10.49
C HIS A 407 -4.33 -5.34 9.92
N LEU A 408 -3.26 -5.51 9.15
CA LEU A 408 -2.39 -4.43 8.69
C LEU A 408 -2.81 -3.93 7.30
N ILE A 409 -3.80 -3.05 7.25
CA ILE A 409 -4.21 -2.40 5.99
C ILE A 409 -3.36 -1.12 5.82
N GLU A 410 -2.31 -1.26 5.01
CA GLU A 410 -1.35 -0.20 4.68
C GLU A 410 -1.73 0.54 3.39
N PRO A 411 -1.03 1.62 2.98
CA PRO A 411 -1.29 2.27 1.69
C PRO A 411 -1.20 1.29 0.50
N PRO A 412 -1.83 1.61 -0.64
CA PRO A 412 -1.88 0.73 -1.80
C PRO A 412 -0.50 0.23 -2.24
N TYR A 413 -0.49 -1.00 -2.77
CA TYR A 413 0.69 -1.67 -3.33
C TYR A 413 1.83 -1.95 -2.34
N THR A 414 1.65 -1.68 -1.05
CA THR A 414 2.54 -2.19 -0.01
C THR A 414 2.40 -3.72 0.05
N PRO A 415 3.50 -4.50 -0.01
CA PRO A 415 3.43 -5.94 0.03
C PRO A 415 2.77 -6.47 1.30
N THR A 416 1.98 -7.53 1.17
CA THR A 416 1.26 -8.14 2.30
C THR A 416 2.23 -8.63 3.36
N CYS A 417 1.97 -8.23 4.60
CA CYS A 417 2.74 -8.67 5.75
C CYS A 417 1.88 -9.60 6.62
N HIS A 418 1.93 -10.89 6.30
CA HIS A 418 1.20 -11.92 7.05
C HIS A 418 1.73 -12.07 8.49
N LEU A 419 3.04 -11.82 8.69
CA LEU A 419 3.71 -11.99 9.97
C LEU A 419 4.83 -10.95 10.13
N SER A 420 4.92 -10.32 11.30
CA SER A 420 6.07 -9.47 11.65
C SER A 420 6.48 -9.52 13.11
N TYR A 421 7.74 -9.20 13.39
CA TYR A 421 8.19 -8.98 14.76
C TYR A 421 7.58 -7.70 15.34
N HIS A 422 6.83 -7.84 16.42
CA HIS A 422 6.23 -6.72 17.14
C HIS A 422 7.13 -6.27 18.30
N LYS A 423 7.75 -5.10 18.16
CA LYS A 423 8.77 -4.59 19.11
C LYS A 423 8.25 -4.52 20.55
N SER A 424 7.03 -4.02 20.75
CA SER A 424 6.45 -3.84 22.09
C SER A 424 6.09 -5.17 22.76
N PHE A 425 5.76 -6.20 21.97
CA PHE A 425 5.48 -7.55 22.49
C PHE A 425 6.72 -8.44 22.53
N ARG A 426 7.79 -8.04 21.85
CA ARG A 426 9.05 -8.77 21.71
C ARG A 426 8.89 -10.17 21.11
N MET A 427 7.91 -10.36 20.22
CA MET A 427 7.58 -11.63 19.59
C MET A 427 7.07 -11.41 18.15
N CYS A 428 7.05 -12.47 17.35
CA CYS A 428 6.38 -12.44 16.05
C CYS A 428 4.88 -12.59 16.23
N CYS A 429 4.12 -11.77 15.52
CA CYS A 429 2.66 -11.79 15.50
C CYS A 429 2.19 -12.09 14.09
N GLU A 430 1.10 -12.86 14.01
CA GLU A 430 0.39 -13.11 12.76
C GLU A 430 -0.73 -12.08 12.62
N TRP A 431 -0.84 -11.52 11.42
CA TRP A 431 -1.78 -10.46 11.09
C TRP A 431 -2.91 -10.95 10.18
N GLY A 432 -2.73 -12.12 9.55
CA GLY A 432 -3.60 -12.64 8.50
C GLY A 432 -3.41 -11.93 7.17
N GLY A 433 -4.32 -12.20 6.25
CA GLY A 433 -4.37 -11.60 4.93
C GLY A 433 -3.72 -12.45 3.84
N GLU A 434 -4.45 -12.62 2.76
CA GLU A 434 -4.03 -13.26 1.52
C GLU A 434 -3.52 -12.19 0.54
N PRO A 435 -2.39 -12.40 -0.16
CA PRO A 435 -1.71 -11.35 -0.92
C PRO A 435 -2.61 -10.54 -1.87
N ARG A 436 -3.40 -11.21 -2.72
CA ARG A 436 -4.25 -10.56 -3.72
C ARG A 436 -5.43 -9.81 -3.08
N GLN A 437 -6.09 -10.42 -2.10
CA GLN A 437 -7.23 -9.84 -1.39
C GLN A 437 -6.80 -8.64 -0.55
N GLN A 438 -5.66 -8.76 0.12
CA GLN A 438 -5.03 -7.69 0.88
C GLN A 438 -4.65 -6.51 -0.04
N ALA A 439 -4.02 -6.77 -1.19
CA ALA A 439 -3.67 -5.73 -2.16
C ALA A 439 -4.90 -4.96 -2.66
N PHE A 440 -5.98 -5.69 -2.99
CA PHE A 440 -7.26 -5.09 -3.36
C PHE A 440 -7.82 -4.22 -2.23
N ALA A 441 -7.85 -4.73 -1.00
CA ALA A 441 -8.37 -3.99 0.16
C ALA A 441 -7.57 -2.71 0.43
N GLN A 442 -6.24 -2.75 0.29
CA GLN A 442 -5.39 -1.56 0.44
C GLN A 442 -5.68 -0.51 -0.64
N GLU A 443 -5.82 -0.92 -1.91
CA GLU A 443 -6.18 0.00 -3.00
C GLU A 443 -7.58 0.61 -2.80
N ASP A 444 -8.58 -0.22 -2.54
CA ASP A 444 -9.98 0.20 -2.47
C ASP A 444 -10.26 1.04 -1.21
N SER A 445 -9.75 0.59 -0.06
CA SER A 445 -9.95 1.33 1.19
C SER A 445 -9.27 2.69 1.19
N TRP A 446 -8.11 2.84 0.56
CA TRP A 446 -7.42 4.13 0.46
C TRP A 446 -8.25 5.16 -0.32
N LYS A 447 -8.89 4.74 -1.43
CA LYS A 447 -9.82 5.58 -2.18
C LYS A 447 -11.01 6.02 -1.31
N HIS A 448 -11.59 5.09 -0.55
CA HIS A 448 -12.67 5.39 0.38
C HIS A 448 -12.24 6.38 1.47
N ILE A 449 -11.01 6.26 2.00
CA ILE A 449 -10.46 7.18 3.01
C ILE A 449 -10.32 8.59 2.46
N LEU A 450 -9.70 8.74 1.29
CA LEU A 450 -9.49 10.04 0.65
C LEU A 450 -10.82 10.73 0.33
N ASN A 451 -11.75 10.00 -0.28
CA ASN A 451 -13.09 10.52 -0.60
C ASN A 451 -13.85 10.91 0.66
N PHE A 452 -13.82 10.06 1.69
CA PHE A 452 -14.48 10.32 2.96
C PHE A 452 -13.97 11.60 3.63
N PHE A 453 -12.66 11.82 3.69
CA PHE A 453 -12.11 13.06 4.24
C PHE A 453 -12.41 14.27 3.35
N ALA A 454 -12.34 14.12 2.02
CA ALA A 454 -12.70 15.19 1.09
C ALA A 454 -14.17 15.61 1.29
N ASP A 455 -15.09 14.66 1.42
CA ASP A 455 -16.51 14.96 1.62
C ASP A 455 -16.79 15.59 2.98
N ASN A 456 -16.15 15.09 4.05
CA ASN A 456 -16.49 15.53 5.40
C ASN A 456 -15.72 16.77 5.87
N LEU A 457 -14.59 17.11 5.24
CA LEU A 457 -13.74 18.24 5.64
C LEU A 457 -13.66 19.36 4.60
N SER A 458 -14.14 19.17 3.36
CA SER A 458 -14.10 20.22 2.30
C SER A 458 -15.22 21.26 2.39
N LEU A 459 -15.04 22.41 1.73
CA LEU A 459 -15.93 23.58 1.84
C LEU A 459 -17.33 23.34 1.26
N LYS A 460 -17.50 22.31 0.42
CA LYS A 460 -18.67 22.16 -0.44
C LYS A 460 -19.93 21.61 0.26
N ASN A 461 -19.82 20.94 1.40
CA ASN A 461 -20.91 20.10 1.94
C ASN A 461 -21.87 20.71 2.98
N LYS A 462 -22.07 22.04 3.01
CA LYS A 462 -23.11 22.66 3.85
C LYS A 462 -24.27 23.34 3.13
N LYS A 463 -24.31 23.37 1.79
CA LYS A 463 -25.49 23.92 1.07
C LYS A 463 -26.71 22.98 1.05
N SER A 464 -26.62 21.75 1.57
CA SER A 464 -27.73 20.77 1.55
C SER A 464 -28.27 20.36 2.92
N ARG A 465 -27.87 21.02 4.02
CA ARG A 465 -28.33 20.69 5.38
C ARG A 465 -28.83 21.90 6.17
N LEU A 466 -29.38 22.91 5.49
CA LEU A 466 -30.16 23.99 6.09
C LEU A 466 -31.63 23.79 5.78
#